data_AF-A0A1F8S1E5-F1
#
_entry.id   AF-A0A1F8S1E5-F1
#
_cell.length_a   1.000
_cell.length_b   1.000
_cell.length_c   1.000
_cell.angle_alpha   90.00
_cell.angle_beta   90.00
_cell.angle_gamma   90.00
#
_symmetry.space_group_name_H-M   'P 1'
#
loop_
_entity.id
_entity.type
_entity.pdbx_description
1 polymer ?
#
loop_
_entity_poly.entity_id
_entity_poly.type
_entity_poly.pdbx_seq_one_letter_code
_entity_poly.pdbx_strand_id
1 'polypeptide(L)'
;MQLFTLAFTHPIEFGASVGVTVLMIYVIARAAFSADGRASWTRRITGPNGKWLFGLLFVAWAVVFGIGLQLVPHEGANSPYGGLGLLAMFTGFFVMMGFIWSVIGE
;
A
#
# COMPACT_ATOMS: atom_id res chain seq x y z
N MET A 1 18.93 -11.78 21.38
CA MET A 1 19.60 -10.59 21.96
C MET A 1 19.76 -9.44 20.96
N GLN A 2 19.94 -9.67 19.65
CA GLN A 2 20.09 -8.59 18.65
C GLN A 2 18.86 -7.65 18.51
N LEU A 3 17.63 -8.15 18.71
CA LEU A 3 16.41 -7.35 18.56
C LEU A 3 16.33 -6.14 19.50
N PHE A 4 16.85 -6.25 20.72
CA PHE A 4 16.82 -5.15 21.70
C PHE A 4 17.97 -4.16 21.51
N THR A 5 19.08 -4.58 20.88
CA THR A 5 20.22 -3.69 20.59
C THR A 5 20.02 -2.88 19.32
N LEU A 6 19.13 -3.31 18.41
CA LEU A 6 18.78 -2.60 17.17
C LEU A 6 18.28 -1.17 17.42
N ALA A 7 17.53 -0.96 18.51
CA ALA A 7 17.06 0.36 18.90
C ALA A 7 18.20 1.36 19.20
N PHE A 8 19.38 0.84 19.58
CA PHE A 8 20.55 1.65 19.92
C PHE A 8 21.57 1.70 18.77
N THR A 9 21.65 0.67 17.94
CA THR A 9 22.59 0.61 16.79
C THR A 9 22.03 1.24 15.51
N HIS A 10 20.72 1.12 15.27
CA HIS A 10 20.03 1.70 14.09
C HIS A 10 18.75 2.45 14.52
N PRO A 11 18.87 3.53 15.31
CA PRO A 11 17.73 4.19 15.96
C PRO A 11 16.71 4.77 14.97
N ILE A 12 17.16 5.21 13.79
CA ILE A 12 16.30 5.80 12.76
C ILE A 12 15.44 4.72 12.09
N GLU A 13 16.05 3.61 11.68
CA GLU A 13 15.37 2.49 11.02
C GLU A 13 14.37 1.81 11.98
N PHE A 14 14.78 1.68 13.24
CA PHE A 14 13.92 1.19 14.30
C PHE A 14 12.73 2.14 14.55
N GLY A 15 12.98 3.45 14.67
CA GLY A 15 11.92 4.44 14.83
C GLY A 15 10.92 4.46 13.67
N ALA A 16 11.41 4.35 12.43
CA ALA A 16 10.57 4.30 11.23
C ALA A 16 9.68 3.04 11.21
N SER A 17 10.23 1.86 11.49
CA SER A 17 9.47 0.60 11.52
C SER A 17 8.41 0.57 12.63
N VAL A 18 8.74 1.08 13.82
CA VAL A 18 7.76 1.26 14.91
C VAL A 18 6.66 2.24 14.49
N GLY A 19 7.03 3.37 13.88
CA GLY A 19 6.08 4.36 13.38
C GLY A 19 5.09 3.77 12.36
N VAL A 20 5.59 3.02 11.37
CA VAL A 20 4.75 2.32 10.38
C VAL A 20 3.82 1.31 11.05
N THR A 21 4.31 0.56 12.03
CA THR A 21 3.52 -0.44 12.75
C THR A 21 2.40 0.19 13.57
N VAL A 22 2.70 1.26 14.33
CA VAL A 22 1.70 2.02 15.09
C VAL A 22 0.64 2.61 14.16
N LEU A 23 1.06 3.16 13.02
CA LEU A 23 0.14 3.73 12.02
C LEU A 23 -0.76 2.65 11.43
N MET A 24 -0.22 1.47 11.12
CA MET A 24 -1.00 0.34 10.62
C MET A 24 -2.05 -0.11 11.64
N ILE A 25 -1.66 -0.28 12.90
CA ILE A 25 -2.58 -0.64 13.99
C ILE A 25 -3.69 0.41 14.14
N TYR A 26 -3.32 1.69 14.10
CA TYR A 26 -4.27 2.79 14.18
C TYR A 26 -5.30 2.75 13.03
N VAL A 27 -4.84 2.54 11.79
CA VAL A 27 -5.73 2.44 10.62
C VAL A 27 -6.66 1.24 10.74
N ILE A 28 -6.14 0.08 11.13
CA ILE A 28 -6.95 -1.14 11.30
C ILE A 28 -7.99 -0.95 12.39
N ALA A 29 -7.60 -0.41 13.56
CA ALA A 29 -8.51 -0.13 14.66
C ALA A 29 -9.60 0.85 14.23
N ARG A 30 -9.24 1.95 13.56
CA ARG A 30 -10.18 2.94 13.05
C ARG A 30 -11.15 2.34 12.02
N ALA A 31 -10.65 1.46 11.14
CA ALA A 31 -11.48 0.76 10.16
C ALA A 31 -12.46 -0.20 10.85
N ALA A 32 -12.02 -0.93 11.86
CA ALA A 32 -12.87 -1.84 12.64
C ALA A 32 -13.99 -1.11 13.40
N PHE A 33 -13.71 0.08 13.93
CA PHE A 33 -14.72 0.92 14.59
C PHE A 33 -15.63 1.70 13.64
N SER A 34 -15.31 1.77 12.34
CA SER A 34 -16.08 2.51 11.33
C SER A 34 -17.31 1.75 10.80
N ALA A 35 -17.87 0.84 11.59
CA ALA A 35 -19.02 0.01 11.21
C ALA A 35 -20.29 0.83 10.87
N ASP A 36 -20.39 2.07 11.34
CA ASP A 36 -21.56 2.94 11.14
C ASP A 36 -21.38 3.92 9.98
N GLY A 37 -21.55 3.40 8.75
CA GLY A 37 -21.88 4.21 7.57
C GLY A 37 -20.70 4.66 6.69
N ARG A 38 -20.95 4.68 5.38
CA ARG A 38 -20.02 5.24 4.37
C ARG A 38 -19.79 6.73 4.68
N ALA A 39 -18.56 7.10 5.03
CA ALA A 39 -18.18 8.50 5.20
C ALA A 39 -18.53 9.34 3.96
N SER A 40 -19.01 10.57 4.17
CA SER A 40 -19.40 11.49 3.09
C SER A 40 -18.30 11.69 2.04
N TRP A 41 -17.04 11.69 2.50
CA TRP A 41 -15.88 11.83 1.62
C TRP A 41 -15.63 10.59 0.74
N THR A 42 -15.77 9.37 1.28
CA THR A 42 -15.67 8.15 0.45
C THR A 42 -16.77 8.11 -0.59
N ARG A 43 -17.98 8.56 -0.28
CA ARG A 43 -19.08 8.63 -1.27
C ARG A 43 -18.79 9.60 -2.43
N ARG A 44 -18.00 10.66 -2.21
CA ARG A 44 -17.54 11.58 -3.27
C ARG A 44 -16.44 10.96 -4.15
N ILE A 45 -15.60 10.12 -3.57
CA ILE A 45 -14.46 9.48 -4.26
C ILE A 45 -14.89 8.22 -5.02
N THR A 46 -15.66 7.34 -4.37
CA THR A 46 -16.21 6.10 -4.96
C THR A 46 -17.58 6.30 -5.59
N GLY A 47 -17.95 7.53 -5.96
CA GLY A 47 -19.15 7.85 -6.73
C GLY A 47 -18.93 7.64 -8.24
N PRO A 48 -19.61 8.40 -9.12
CA PRO A 48 -19.50 8.27 -10.59
C PRO A 48 -18.06 8.41 -11.16
N ASN A 49 -17.13 8.94 -10.36
CA ASN A 49 -15.73 9.14 -10.74
C ASN A 49 -14.81 7.97 -10.35
N GLY A 50 -15.34 6.89 -9.78
CA GLY A 50 -14.55 5.73 -9.33
C GLY A 50 -13.71 5.10 -10.44
N LYS A 51 -14.27 4.98 -11.65
CA LYS A 51 -13.55 4.46 -12.83
C LYS A 51 -12.31 5.28 -13.20
N TRP A 52 -12.42 6.61 -13.13
CA TRP A 52 -11.31 7.51 -13.43
C TRP A 52 -10.24 7.44 -12.35
N LEU A 53 -10.64 7.40 -11.08
CA LEU A 53 -9.71 7.26 -9.97
C LEU A 53 -8.91 5.96 -10.06
N PHE A 54 -9.60 4.83 -10.16
CA PHE A 54 -8.93 3.53 -10.20
C PHE A 54 -8.17 3.30 -11.51
N GLY A 55 -8.66 3.83 -12.63
CA GLY A 55 -7.93 3.81 -13.90
C GLY A 55 -6.62 4.60 -13.82
N LEU A 56 -6.63 5.79 -13.22
CA LEU A 56 -5.43 6.60 -13.03
C LEU A 56 -4.47 5.96 -12.03
N LEU A 57 -4.98 5.38 -10.94
CA LEU A 57 -4.19 4.60 -9.99
C LEU A 57 -3.54 3.38 -10.65
N PHE A 58 -4.24 2.71 -11.57
CA PHE A 58 -3.69 1.57 -12.31
C PHE A 58 -2.53 2.00 -13.22
N VAL A 59 -2.71 3.08 -13.98
CA VAL A 59 -1.64 3.62 -14.83
C VAL A 59 -0.44 4.06 -13.98
N ALA A 60 -0.68 4.79 -12.89
CA ALA A 60 0.37 5.22 -11.98
C ALA A 60 1.12 4.04 -11.36
N TRP A 61 0.38 3.01 -10.90
CA TRP A 61 0.97 1.77 -10.38
C TRP A 61 1.83 1.07 -11.43
N ALA A 62 1.34 0.94 -12.66
CA ALA A 62 2.06 0.29 -13.76
C ALA A 62 3.35 1.04 -14.12
N VAL A 63 3.34 2.38 -14.10
CA VAL A 63 4.56 3.17 -14.33
C VAL A 63 5.53 3.02 -13.17
N VAL A 64 5.08 3.18 -11.92
CA VAL A 64 5.94 3.14 -10.74
C VAL A 64 6.58 1.78 -10.54
N PHE A 65 5.81 0.69 -10.62
CA PHE A 65 6.35 -0.64 -10.41
C PHE A 65 6.87 -1.30 -11.69
N GLY A 66 6.25 -1.05 -12.84
CA GLY A 66 6.72 -1.61 -14.11
C GLY A 66 8.08 -1.05 -14.54
N ILE A 67 8.34 0.24 -14.30
CA ILE A 67 9.65 0.85 -14.56
C ILE A 67 10.53 0.80 -13.31
N GLY A 68 9.99 1.12 -12.13
CA GLY A 68 10.79 1.22 -10.91
C GLY A 68 11.40 -0.10 -10.46
N LEU A 69 10.73 -1.24 -10.66
CA LEU A 69 11.31 -2.55 -10.31
C LEU A 69 12.49 -2.93 -11.22
N GLN A 70 12.53 -2.43 -12.46
CA GLN A 70 13.66 -2.67 -13.36
C GLN A 70 14.95 -2.00 -12.88
N LEU A 71 14.82 -0.93 -12.07
CA LEU A 71 15.94 -0.19 -11.51
C LEU A 71 16.49 -0.81 -10.21
N VAL A 72 15.82 -1.82 -9.67
CA VAL A 72 16.23 -2.48 -8.43
C VAL A 72 17.19 -3.64 -8.77
N PRO A 73 18.36 -3.75 -8.11
CA PRO A 73 19.28 -4.85 -8.35
C PRO A 73 18.62 -6.23 -8.11
N HIS A 74 18.70 -7.13 -9.07
CA HIS A 74 18.00 -8.43 -9.06
C HIS A 74 18.85 -9.59 -8.51
N GLU A 75 20.10 -9.31 -8.13
CA GLU A 75 21.07 -10.36 -7.78
C GLU A 75 21.22 -10.53 -6.27
N GLY A 76 21.14 -11.79 -5.82
CA GLY A 76 21.43 -12.20 -4.44
C GLY A 76 20.20 -12.49 -3.57
N ALA A 77 20.35 -13.42 -2.62
CA ALA A 77 19.29 -13.85 -1.71
C ALA A 77 18.80 -12.75 -0.73
N ASN A 78 19.55 -11.66 -0.61
CA ASN A 78 19.22 -10.48 0.21
C ASN A 78 18.93 -9.24 -0.67
N SER A 79 18.36 -9.44 -1.86
CA SER A 79 17.95 -8.33 -2.73
C SER A 79 16.62 -7.71 -2.25
N PRO A 80 16.52 -6.36 -2.21
CA PRO A 80 15.26 -5.64 -1.94
C PRO A 80 14.13 -5.95 -2.94
N TYR A 81 14.46 -6.56 -4.09
CA TYR A 81 13.53 -6.85 -5.18
C TYR A 81 12.34 -7.71 -4.73
N GLY A 82 12.57 -8.74 -3.90
CA GLY A 82 11.51 -9.64 -3.45
C GLY A 82 10.43 -8.92 -2.62
N GLY A 83 10.86 -8.07 -1.68
CA GLY A 83 9.96 -7.28 -0.84
C GLY A 83 9.18 -6.23 -1.64
N LEU A 84 9.86 -5.51 -2.52
CA LEU A 84 9.23 -4.52 -3.41
C LEU A 84 8.28 -5.17 -4.41
N GLY A 85 8.60 -6.37 -4.90
CA GLY A 85 7.73 -7.17 -5.76
C GLY A 85 6.45 -7.62 -5.06
N LEU A 86 6.52 -8.04 -3.79
CA LEU A 86 5.32 -8.36 -3.00
C LEU A 86 4.42 -7.14 -2.81
N LEU A 87 5.01 -5.99 -2.49
CA LEU A 87 4.26 -4.72 -2.40
C LEU A 87 3.61 -4.37 -3.73
N ALA A 88 4.33 -4.52 -4.84
CA ALA A 88 3.80 -4.29 -6.18
C ALA A 88 2.59 -5.21 -6.46
N MET A 89 2.70 -6.49 -6.15
CA MET A 89 1.64 -7.47 -6.38
C MET A 89 0.40 -7.16 -5.55
N PHE A 90 0.54 -6.91 -4.24
CA PHE A 90 -0.60 -6.61 -3.38
C PHE A 90 -1.27 -5.30 -3.77
N THR A 91 -0.50 -4.24 -3.99
CA THR A 91 -1.06 -2.95 -4.41
C THR A 91 -1.76 -3.04 -5.76
N GLY A 92 -1.17 -3.75 -6.73
CA GLY A 92 -1.76 -3.96 -8.05
C GLY A 92 -3.06 -4.73 -8.00
N PHE A 93 -3.14 -5.78 -7.19
CA PHE A 93 -4.37 -6.55 -6.98
C PHE A 93 -5.51 -5.67 -6.45
N PHE A 94 -5.25 -4.85 -5.42
CA PHE A 94 -6.28 -3.98 -4.84
C PHE A 94 -6.71 -2.88 -5.81
N VAL A 95 -5.78 -2.30 -6.57
CA VAL A 95 -6.09 -1.29 -7.59
C VAL A 95 -6.96 -1.89 -8.70
N MET A 96 -6.61 -3.07 -9.19
CA MET A 96 -7.38 -3.77 -10.22
C MET A 96 -8.77 -4.21 -9.75
N MET A 97 -8.87 -4.78 -8.54
CA MET A 97 -10.16 -5.12 -7.96
C MET A 97 -11.02 -3.87 -7.77
N GLY A 98 -10.43 -2.78 -7.26
CA GLY A 98 -11.13 -1.49 -7.14
C GLY A 98 -11.62 -0.95 -8.48
N PHE A 99 -10.82 -1.08 -9.55
CA PHE A 99 -11.21 -0.70 -10.91
C PHE A 99 -12.40 -1.51 -11.41
N ILE A 100 -12.33 -2.85 -11.32
CA ILE A 100 -13.40 -3.75 -11.75
C ILE A 100 -14.70 -3.41 -11.03
N TRP A 101 -14.65 -3.23 -9.71
CA TRP A 101 -15.83 -2.88 -8.92
C TRP A 101 -16.40 -1.51 -9.27
N SER A 102 -15.53 -0.56 -9.64
CA SER A 102 -15.96 0.78 -10.05
C SER A 102 -16.68 0.82 -11.40
N VAL A 103 -16.45 -0.17 -12.27
CA VAL A 103 -17.09 -0.27 -13.59
C VAL A 103 -18.35 -1.13 -13.56
N ILE A 104 -18.37 -2.20 -12.75
CA ILE A 104 -19.54 -3.08 -12.63
C ILE A 104 -20.70 -2.41 -11.86
N GLY A 105 -20.38 -1.48 -10.96
CA GLY A 105 -21.39 -0.78 -10.14
C GLY A 105 -22.09 0.40 -10.81
N GLU A 106 -21.80 0.69 -12.09
CA GLU A 106 -22.52 1.66 -12.93
C GLU A 106 -23.67 0.98 -13.67
#